data_AF-A0A7Y2LW30-F1
#
_entry.id   AF-A0A7Y2LW30-F1
#
_cell.length_a   1.000
_cell.length_b   1.000
_cell.length_c   1.000
_cell.angle_alpha   90.00
_cell.angle_beta   90.00
_cell.angle_gamma   90.00
#
_symmetry.space_group_name_H-M   'P 1'
#
loop_
_entity.id
_entity.type
_entity.pdbx_description
1 polymer ?
#
loop_
_entity_poly.entity_id
_entity_poly.type
_entity_poly.pdbx_seq_one_letter_code
_entity_poly.pdbx_strand_id
1 'polypeptide(L)'
;MINKDAGDVELNTNPISQEKVSQVFNIKILGNVGNLSSGNNHSDIQQQSNNSLIPIEFLEIIKSLKGADIQDEIALEIEKKIEMLGVSIGTAEYKKLYGELMSFVSNHVTVFGFIAPFIPMLTSYLS
;
A
#
# COMPACT_ATOMS: atom_id res chain seq x y z
N MET A 1 -47.96 8.82 -31.25
CA MET A 1 -46.64 9.32 -30.82
C MET A 1 -45.72 8.12 -30.65
N ILE A 2 -44.50 8.17 -31.18
CA ILE A 2 -43.48 7.10 -31.13
C ILE A 2 -42.49 7.39 -29.98
N ASN A 3 -41.97 6.30 -29.35
CA ASN A 3 -40.75 6.16 -28.54
C ASN A 3 -40.81 6.55 -27.03
N LYS A 4 -40.08 5.94 -26.07
CA LYS A 4 -38.80 5.19 -26.03
C LYS A 4 -38.71 4.27 -24.79
N ASP A 5 -38.14 3.08 -24.95
CA ASP A 5 -37.27 2.29 -24.03
C ASP A 5 -37.70 2.12 -22.54
N ALA A 6 -37.82 0.93 -21.95
CA ALA A 6 -37.18 -0.37 -22.21
C ALA A 6 -38.13 -1.47 -21.66
N GLY A 7 -38.47 -2.52 -22.40
CA GLY A 7 -37.51 -3.56 -22.78
C GLY A 7 -37.81 -4.79 -21.94
N ASP A 8 -38.92 -5.46 -22.27
CA ASP A 8 -39.26 -6.80 -21.80
C ASP A 8 -38.08 -7.73 -22.11
N VAL A 9 -37.43 -8.29 -21.09
CA VAL A 9 -36.48 -9.38 -21.27
C VAL A 9 -36.86 -10.47 -20.28
N GLU A 10 -37.39 -11.56 -20.83
CA GLU A 10 -37.67 -12.82 -20.16
C GLU A 10 -36.48 -13.26 -19.29
N LEU A 11 -36.78 -13.56 -18.03
CA LEU A 11 -35.88 -14.18 -17.06
C LEU A 11 -35.44 -15.56 -17.54
N ASN A 12 -34.38 -15.62 -18.34
CA ASN A 12 -33.61 -16.84 -18.47
C ASN A 12 -32.15 -16.58 -18.81
N THR A 13 -31.30 -16.43 -17.79
CA THR A 13 -29.91 -16.93 -17.86
C THR A 13 -29.42 -17.26 -16.45
N ASN A 14 -29.28 -18.57 -16.19
CA ASN A 14 -28.50 -19.25 -15.15
C ASN A 14 -28.16 -18.47 -13.86
N PRO A 15 -28.67 -18.86 -12.68
CA PRO A 15 -28.13 -18.37 -11.42
C PRO A 15 -26.66 -18.77 -11.34
N ILE A 16 -25.79 -17.78 -11.16
CA ILE A 16 -24.35 -18.01 -10.96
C ILE A 16 -24.21 -19.00 -9.81
N SER A 17 -23.51 -20.12 -10.04
CA SER A 17 -23.31 -21.17 -9.05
C SER A 17 -22.74 -20.54 -7.78
N GLN A 18 -23.44 -20.71 -6.66
CA GLN A 18 -23.01 -20.30 -5.33
C GLN A 18 -21.84 -21.16 -4.86
N GLU A 19 -20.72 -21.12 -5.56
CA GLU A 19 -19.45 -21.46 -4.95
C GLU A 19 -19.10 -20.30 -4.03
N LYS A 20 -19.53 -20.42 -2.77
CA LYS A 20 -19.07 -19.61 -1.65
C LYS A 20 -17.55 -19.50 -1.75
N VAL A 21 -17.05 -18.38 -2.25
CA VAL A 21 -15.65 -18.02 -2.13
C VAL A 21 -15.42 -17.68 -0.66
N SER A 22 -15.22 -18.71 0.15
CA SER A 22 -14.76 -18.57 1.52
C SER A 22 -13.27 -18.24 1.46
N GLN A 23 -12.94 -16.97 1.30
CA GLN A 23 -11.56 -16.50 1.44
C GLN A 23 -11.14 -16.64 2.90
N VAL A 24 -10.38 -17.68 3.19
CA VAL A 24 -9.74 -17.87 4.49
C VAL A 24 -8.47 -17.00 4.51
N PHE A 25 -8.52 -15.89 5.23
CA PHE A 25 -7.33 -15.08 5.50
C PHE A 25 -6.58 -15.70 6.67
N ASN A 26 -5.40 -16.27 6.40
CA ASN A 26 -4.49 -16.75 7.44
C ASN A 26 -3.82 -15.55 8.11
N ILE A 27 -4.46 -15.01 9.15
CA ILE A 27 -3.88 -13.92 9.96
C ILE A 27 -3.06 -14.55 11.08
N LYS A 28 -1.73 -14.39 11.04
CA LYS A 28 -0.87 -14.69 12.19
C LYS A 28 -0.87 -13.50 13.15
N ILE A 29 -1.77 -13.53 14.13
CA ILE A 29 -1.81 -12.54 15.20
C ILE A 29 -0.73 -12.92 16.23
N LEU A 30 0.38 -12.18 16.26
CA LEU A 30 1.35 -12.28 17.33
C LEU A 30 1.03 -11.21 18.38
N GLY A 31 0.39 -11.62 19.46
CA GLY A 31 0.06 -10.78 20.60
C GLY A 31 -0.32 -11.65 21.80
N ASN A 32 -0.01 -11.19 23.01
CA ASN A 32 -0.40 -11.88 24.24
C ASN A 32 -1.93 -11.90 24.32
N VAL A 33 -2.54 -13.08 24.39
CA VAL A 33 -3.98 -13.31 24.20
C VAL A 33 -4.81 -12.69 25.31
N GLY A 34 -5.45 -11.57 24.99
CA GLY A 34 -6.47 -10.91 25.79
C GLY A 34 -7.74 -10.70 24.97
N ASN A 35 -8.60 -11.72 24.98
CA ASN A 35 -10.04 -11.68 24.70
C ASN A 35 -10.52 -10.76 23.54
N LEU A 36 -10.61 -11.32 22.33
CA LEU A 36 -11.26 -10.68 21.17
C LEU A 36 -12.78 -10.81 21.26
N SER A 37 -13.40 -10.09 22.17
CA SER A 37 -14.85 -9.86 22.16
C SER A 37 -15.12 -8.49 22.78
N SER A 38 -14.94 -7.42 22.01
CA SER A 38 -15.59 -6.16 22.32
C SER A 38 -15.69 -5.32 21.06
N GLY A 39 -16.92 -5.03 20.65
CA GLY A 39 -17.20 -4.11 19.57
C GLY A 39 -16.64 -2.73 19.91
N ASN A 40 -15.71 -2.24 19.10
CA ASN A 40 -15.32 -0.84 19.11
C ASN A 40 -15.26 -0.32 17.66
N ASN A 41 -15.89 0.83 17.43
CA ASN A 41 -15.93 1.52 16.14
C ASN A 41 -14.61 2.27 15.84
N HIS A 42 -13.48 1.71 16.28
CA HIS A 42 -12.14 2.21 16.01
C HIS A 42 -11.16 1.04 16.16
N SER A 43 -11.19 0.15 15.17
CA SER A 43 -10.07 -0.75 14.94
C SER A 43 -9.23 -0.12 13.85
N ASP A 44 -8.05 0.40 14.19
CA ASP A 44 -7.01 0.68 13.21
C ASP A 44 -6.52 -0.68 12.71
N ILE A 45 -7.23 -1.22 11.71
CA ILE A 45 -6.86 -2.45 11.03
C ILE A 45 -5.65 -2.08 10.17
N GLN A 46 -4.46 -2.21 10.75
CA GLN A 46 -3.23 -2.21 9.96
C GLN A 46 -3.20 -3.51 9.17
N GLN A 47 -3.80 -3.47 7.98
CA GLN A 47 -3.70 -4.51 6.99
C GLN A 47 -2.23 -4.53 6.52
N GLN A 48 -1.40 -5.35 7.19
CA GLN A 48 -0.13 -5.76 6.63
C GLN A 48 -0.46 -6.60 5.40
N SER A 49 -0.53 -5.95 4.23
CA SER A 49 -0.39 -6.65 2.96
C SER A 49 0.87 -7.50 3.08
N ASN A 50 0.78 -8.79 2.78
CA ASN A 50 1.91 -9.70 2.76
C ASN A 50 2.88 -9.29 1.65
N ASN A 51 3.61 -8.20 1.86
CA ASN A 51 4.66 -7.74 0.98
C ASN A 51 5.96 -8.38 1.45
N SER A 52 6.06 -9.70 1.33
CA SER A 52 7.24 -10.48 1.73
C SER A 52 8.51 -10.11 0.93
N LEU A 53 8.44 -9.13 0.03
CA LEU A 53 9.51 -8.65 -0.83
C LEU A 53 10.10 -7.31 -0.37
N ILE A 54 9.39 -6.53 0.45
CA ILE A 54 9.85 -5.20 0.88
C ILE A 54 10.44 -5.29 2.29
N PRO A 55 11.69 -4.87 2.51
CA PRO A 55 12.28 -4.87 3.85
C PRO A 55 11.52 -3.97 4.83
N ILE A 56 11.59 -4.31 6.12
CA ILE A 56 10.82 -3.64 7.16
C ILE A 56 11.18 -2.15 7.27
N GLU A 57 12.42 -1.80 6.98
CA GLU A 57 12.93 -0.44 7.02
C GLU A 57 12.24 0.46 5.99
N PHE A 58 11.80 -0.08 4.84
CA PHE A 58 11.03 0.68 3.85
C PHE A 58 9.59 0.90 4.31
N LEU A 59 9.02 -0.05 5.05
CA LEU A 59 7.69 0.10 5.65
C LEU A 59 7.69 1.20 6.72
N GLU A 60 8.80 1.40 7.44
CA GLU A 60 8.96 2.49 8.40
C GLU A 60 8.96 3.87 7.72
N ILE A 61 9.53 3.98 6.53
CA ILE A 61 9.46 5.21 5.72
C ILE A 61 8.01 5.50 5.32
N ILE A 62 7.29 4.48 4.81
CA ILE A 62 5.88 4.62 4.41
C ILE A 62 4.99 4.97 5.61
N LYS A 63 5.25 4.39 6.78
CA LYS A 63 4.55 4.75 8.01
C LYS A 63 4.81 6.21 8.41
N SER A 64 6.04 6.69 8.25
CA SER A 64 6.40 8.08 8.53
C SER A 64 5.71 9.05 7.58
N LEU A 65 5.58 8.65 6.31
CA LEU A 65 4.83 9.39 5.29
C LEU A 65 3.35 9.53 5.65
N LYS A 66 2.69 8.45 6.09
CA LYS A 66 1.26 8.47 6.49
C LYS A 66 0.98 9.33 7.71
N GLY A 67 2.00 9.57 8.54
CA GLY A 67 1.92 10.49 9.68
C GLY A 67 2.21 11.95 9.33
N ALA A 68 2.64 12.24 8.10
CA ALA A 68 2.92 13.59 7.65
C ALA A 68 1.68 14.23 7.01
N ASP A 69 1.46 15.52 7.28
CA ASP A 69 0.36 16.30 6.70
C ASP A 69 0.70 16.68 5.25
N ILE A 70 0.50 15.74 4.34
CA ILE A 70 0.87 15.82 2.92
C ILE A 70 -0.38 15.55 2.08
N GLN A 71 -0.53 16.28 0.98
CA GLN A 71 -1.63 16.06 0.04
C GLN A 71 -1.63 14.62 -0.49
N ASP A 72 -2.81 13.98 -0.50
CA ASP A 72 -2.97 12.55 -0.81
C ASP A 72 -2.32 12.12 -2.13
N GLU A 73 -2.40 12.94 -3.18
CA GLU A 73 -1.81 12.63 -4.49
C GLU A 73 -0.27 12.56 -4.42
N ILE A 74 0.34 13.52 -3.73
CA ILE A 74 1.78 13.61 -3.54
C ILE A 74 2.27 12.48 -2.61
N ALA A 75 1.49 12.17 -1.57
CA ALA A 75 1.76 11.06 -0.66
C ALA A 75 1.71 9.71 -1.40
N LEU A 76 0.71 9.49 -2.25
CA LEU A 76 0.59 8.26 -3.04
C LEU A 76 1.76 8.10 -4.01
N GLU A 77 2.20 9.17 -4.67
CA GLU A 77 3.33 9.12 -5.59
C GLU A 77 4.63 8.71 -4.88
N ILE A 78 4.92 9.29 -3.71
CA ILE A 78 6.13 8.96 -2.98
C ILE A 78 6.06 7.59 -2.30
N GLU A 79 4.89 7.17 -1.80
CA GLU A 79 4.65 5.81 -1.30
C GLU A 79 5.02 4.80 -2.39
N LYS A 80 4.49 4.98 -3.60
CA LYS A 80 4.80 4.12 -4.74
C LYS A 80 6.30 4.08 -5.07
N LYS A 81 6.98 5.23 -5.05
CA LYS A 81 8.44 5.28 -5.30
C LYS A 81 9.23 4.53 -4.23
N ILE A 82 8.85 4.66 -2.96
CA ILE A 82 9.48 3.94 -1.84
C ILE A 82 9.23 2.43 -1.97
N GLU A 83 8.01 2.02 -2.32
CA GLU A 83 7.68 0.61 -2.52
C GLU A 83 8.47 -0.01 -3.68
N MET A 84 8.48 0.66 -4.84
CA MET A 84 9.24 0.22 -6.00
C MET A 84 10.74 0.10 -5.69
N LEU A 85 11.28 1.06 -4.93
CA LEU A 85 12.66 1.04 -4.51
C LEU A 85 12.94 -0.18 -3.61
N GLY A 86 12.09 -0.46 -2.62
CA GLY A 86 12.21 -1.59 -1.72
C GLY A 86 12.15 -2.94 -2.42
N VAL A 87 11.27 -3.12 -3.42
CA VAL A 87 11.19 -4.34 -4.23
C VAL A 87 12.41 -4.51 -5.13
N SER A 88 13.06 -3.42 -5.54
CA SER A 88 14.17 -3.44 -6.49
C SER A 88 15.54 -3.73 -5.87
N ILE A 89 15.64 -3.96 -4.55
CA ILE A 89 16.91 -4.20 -3.86
C ILE A 89 17.66 -5.38 -4.48
N GLY A 90 18.97 -5.20 -4.71
CA GLY A 90 19.83 -6.20 -5.34
C GLY A 90 19.67 -6.32 -6.86
N THR A 91 18.80 -5.52 -7.48
CA THR A 91 18.67 -5.43 -8.95
C THR A 91 19.45 -4.24 -9.51
N ALA A 92 19.76 -4.27 -10.81
CA ALA A 92 20.38 -3.15 -11.51
C ALA A 92 19.51 -1.87 -11.54
N GLU A 93 18.19 -2.01 -11.33
CA GLU A 93 17.24 -0.91 -11.37
C GLU A 93 17.24 -0.07 -10.08
N TYR A 94 17.75 -0.62 -8.97
CA TYR A 94 17.75 0.04 -7.67
C TYR A 94 18.40 1.43 -7.73
N LYS A 95 19.56 1.54 -8.38
CA LYS A 95 20.29 2.82 -8.51
C LYS A 95 19.49 3.88 -9.26
N LYS A 96 18.76 3.47 -10.30
CA LYS A 96 17.91 4.37 -11.09
C LYS A 96 16.74 4.86 -10.24
N LEU A 97 16.03 3.94 -9.60
CA LEU A 97 14.88 4.25 -8.74
C LEU A 97 15.28 5.10 -7.52
N TYR A 98 16.46 4.86 -6.94
CA TYR A 98 17.02 5.69 -5.89
C TYR A 98 17.23 7.13 -6.37
N GLY A 99 17.81 7.31 -7.56
CA GLY A 99 18.00 8.63 -8.16
C GLY A 99 16.66 9.35 -8.42
N GLU A 100 15.66 8.63 -8.91
CA GLU A 100 14.30 9.17 -9.12
C GLU A 100 13.63 9.57 -7.80
N LEU A 101 13.76 8.75 -6.75
CA LEU A 101 13.26 9.08 -5.42
C LEU A 101 13.96 10.34 -4.87
N MET A 102 15.29 10.39 -4.93
CA MET A 102 16.04 11.54 -4.40
C MET A 102 15.80 12.82 -5.19
N SER A 103 15.60 12.73 -6.51
CA SER A 103 15.18 13.87 -7.32
C SER A 103 13.81 14.37 -6.91
N PHE A 104 12.84 13.48 -6.69
CA PHE A 104 11.51 13.83 -6.21
C PHE A 104 11.56 14.47 -4.82
N VAL A 105 12.32 13.88 -3.90
CA VAL A 105 12.53 14.41 -2.54
C VAL A 105 13.16 15.80 -2.57
N SER A 106 14.16 16.03 -3.43
CA SER A 106 14.84 17.33 -3.52
C SER A 106 13.91 18.45 -3.99
N ASN A 107 12.93 18.16 -4.84
CA ASN A 107 11.94 19.14 -5.31
C ASN A 107 10.96 19.56 -4.19
N HIS A 108 10.90 18.80 -3.11
CA HIS A 108 9.94 18.94 -2.02
C HIS A 108 10.63 18.76 -0.66
N VAL A 109 11.86 19.24 -0.50
CA VAL A 109 12.71 18.94 0.68
C VAL A 109 12.10 19.39 2.01
N THR A 110 11.28 20.45 1.99
CA THR A 110 10.57 20.95 3.19
C THR A 110 9.45 20.01 3.63
N VAL A 111 8.89 19.23 2.70
CA VAL A 111 7.79 18.29 2.95
C VAL A 111 8.33 16.90 3.28
N PHE A 112 9.38 16.47 2.58
CA PHE A 112 9.95 15.12 2.71
C PHE A 112 11.21 15.04 3.57
N GLY A 113 11.43 16.03 4.44
CA GLY A 113 12.55 16.03 5.39
C GLY A 113 12.59 14.78 6.29
N PHE A 114 11.44 14.13 6.50
CA PHE A 114 11.35 12.87 7.26
C PHE A 114 12.15 11.71 6.63
N ILE A 115 12.54 11.81 5.34
CA ILE A 115 13.34 10.78 4.66
C ILE A 115 14.83 10.88 5.04
N ALA A 116 15.29 12.04 5.52
CA ALA A 116 16.71 12.27 5.81
C ALA A 116 17.36 11.22 6.75
N PRO A 117 16.72 10.78 7.85
CA PRO A 117 17.26 9.74 8.73
C PRO A 117 17.44 8.38 8.03
N PHE A 118 16.70 8.12 6.95
CA PHE A 118 16.73 6.86 6.22
C PHE A 118 17.75 6.86 5.06
N ILE A 119 18.31 8.01 4.68
CA ILE A 119 19.28 8.12 3.59
C ILE A 119 20.45 7.13 3.75
N PRO A 120 21.11 7.00 4.92
CA PRO A 120 22.20 6.03 5.07
C PRO A 120 21.78 4.60 4.73
N MET A 121 20.60 4.18 5.20
CA MET A 121 20.03 2.87 4.90
C MET A 121 19.76 2.71 3.40
N LEU A 122 19.10 3.68 2.77
CA LEU A 122 18.81 3.66 1.34
C LEU A 122 20.10 3.59 0.48
N THR A 123 21.15 4.30 0.89
CA THR A 123 22.43 4.29 0.18
C THR A 123 23.22 3.00 0.36
N SER A 124 23.00 2.23 1.44
CA SER A 124 23.73 0.99 1.69
C SER A 124 23.51 -0.07 0.60
N TYR A 125 22.34 -0.03 -0.05
CA TYR A 125 21.96 -0.92 -1.15
C TYR A 125 22.44 -0.45 -2.54
N LEU A 126 23.17 0.67 -2.65
CA LEU A 126 23.77 1.15 -3.91
C LEU A 126 25.09 0.46 -4.29
N SER A 127 25.55 -0.46 -3.43
CA SER A 127 26.85 -1.13 -3.49
C SER A 127 26.90 -2.23 -4.55
#